data_AF-A0A1Y5XP94-F1
#
_entry.id   AF-A0A1Y5XP94-F1
#
_cell.length_a   1.000
_cell.length_b   1.000
_cell.length_c   1.000
_cell.angle_alpha   90.00
_cell.angle_beta   90.00
_cell.angle_gamma   90.00
#
_symmetry.space_group_name_H-M   'P 1'
#
loop_
_entity.id
_entity.type
_entity.pdbx_description
1 polymer ?
#
loop_
_entity_poly.entity_id
_entity_poly.type
_entity_poly.pdbx_seq_one_letter_code
_entity_poly.pdbx_strand_id
1 'polypeptide(L)' 'MDAVESGRSFTVTRDGHEIGELIPLRRRRRFVSRAEFVAMSRNAAHVDIDAFRADQEAALDQEPRDPYEQ' A
#
# COMPACT_ATOMS: atom_id res chain seq x y z
N MET A 1 -19.57 7.99 8.05
CA MET A 1 -18.89 9.05 7.26
C MET A 1 -18.96 8.69 5.79
N ASP A 2 -20.16 8.38 5.33
CA ASP A 2 -20.35 7.45 4.22
C ASP A 2 -20.09 8.14 2.88
N ALA A 3 -20.32 9.45 2.83
CA ALA A 3 -20.01 10.27 1.66
C ALA A 3 -18.50 10.33 1.37
N VAL A 4 -17.66 10.36 2.41
CA VAL A 4 -16.20 10.36 2.28
C VAL A 4 -15.73 8.97 1.88
N GLU A 5 -16.28 7.93 2.50
CA GLU A 5 -16.03 6.55 2.10
C GLU A 5 -16.45 6.28 0.65
N SER A 6 -17.52 6.94 0.18
CA SER A 6 -17.99 6.86 -1.21
C SER A 6 -17.21 7.78 -2.16
N GLY A 7 -16.16 8.45 -1.71
CA GLY A 7 -15.23 9.18 -2.58
C GLY A 7 -15.40 10.71 -2.63
N ARG A 8 -16.29 11.30 -1.84
CA ARG A 8 -16.44 12.77 -1.77
C ARG A 8 -15.44 13.38 -0.80
N SER A 9 -14.88 14.53 -1.18
CA SER A 9 -13.99 15.32 -0.34
C SER A 9 -14.73 16.49 0.29
N PHE A 10 -14.31 16.89 1.49
CA PHE A 10 -14.90 18.00 2.22
C PHE A 10 -13.82 18.86 2.85
N THR A 11 -14.04 20.17 2.86
CA THR A 11 -13.27 21.11 3.67
C THR A 11 -13.88 21.19 5.06
N VAL A 12 -13.05 21.09 6.09
CA VAL A 12 -13.44 21.20 7.49
C VAL A 12 -13.14 22.60 7.97
N THR A 13 -14.16 23.30 8.46
CA THR A 13 -14.04 24.66 8.99
C THR A 13 -14.43 24.74 10.46
N ARG A 14 -13.75 25.58 11.23
CA ARG A 14 -14.16 26.03 12.58
C ARG A 14 -14.28 27.55 12.56
N ASP A 15 -15.45 28.06 12.95
CA ASP A 15 -15.75 29.50 12.99
C ASP A 15 -15.49 30.23 11.65
N GLY A 16 -15.79 29.55 10.53
CA GLY A 16 -15.55 30.07 9.18
C GLY A 16 -14.09 30.01 8.72
N HIS A 17 -13.17 29.57 9.58
CA HIS A 17 -11.77 29.33 9.24
C HIS A 17 -11.56 27.88 8.85
N GLU A 18 -10.89 27.63 7.72
CA GLU A 18 -10.50 26.30 7.30
C GLU A 18 -9.44 25.72 8.23
N ILE A 19 -9.69 24.51 8.74
CA ILE A 19 -8.80 23.81 9.68
C ILE A 19 -8.30 22.47 9.14
N GLY A 20 -8.80 22.03 8.00
CA GLY A 20 -8.33 20.82 7.34
C GLY A 20 -9.27 20.31 6.26
N GLU A 21 -8.92 19.14 5.73
CA GLU A 21 -9.70 18.46 4.70
C GLU A 21 -9.99 17.02 5.12
N LEU A 22 -11.17 16.55 4.76
CA LEU A 22 -11.57 15.17 4.87
C LEU A 22 -11.61 14.56 3.47
N ILE A 23 -10.53 13.87 3.10
CA ILE A 23 -10.37 13.24 1.80
C ILE A 23 -10.47 11.71 1.90
N PRO A 24 -11.11 11.05 0.92
CA PRO A 24 -11.14 9.60 0.85
C PRO A 24 -9.74 9.00 0.69
N LEU A 25 -9.40 8.03 1.54
CA LEU A 25 -8.14 7.28 1.39
C LEU A 25 -8.22 6.37 0.17
N ARG A 26 -7.44 6.69 -0.87
CA ARG A 26 -7.34 5.84 -2.06
C ARG A 26 -6.50 4.61 -1.78
N ARG A 27 -7.15 3.51 -1.41
CA ARG A 27 -6.49 2.19 -1.38
C ARG A 27 -6.17 1.76 -2.81
N ARG A 28 -4.96 2.05 -3.28
CA ARG A 28 -4.41 1.45 -4.51
C ARG A 28 -4.03 -0.01 -4.25
N ARG A 29 -5.03 -0.86 -3.93
CA ARG A 29 -4.87 -2.31 -4.05
C ARG A 29 -5.61 -2.72 -5.30
N ARG A 30 -4.95 -2.61 -6.46
CA ARG A 30 -5.43 -3.29 -7.66
C ARG A 30 -5.13 -4.77 -7.44
N PHE A 31 -6.14 -5.49 -6.97
CA PHE A 31 -6.13 -6.94 -7.13
C PHE A 31 -6.22 -7.21 -8.62
N VAL A 32 -5.23 -7.93 -9.13
CA VAL A 32 -5.26 -8.43 -10.50
C VAL A 32 -5.69 -9.88 -10.45
N SER A 33 -6.45 -10.32 -11.44
CA SER A 33 -6.72 -11.74 -11.61
C SER A 33 -5.42 -12.49 -11.89
N ARG A 34 -5.40 -13.81 -11.66
CA ARG A 34 -4.27 -14.66 -12.05
C ARG A 34 -3.92 -14.49 -13.53
N ALA A 35 -4.93 -14.36 -14.39
CA ALA A 35 -4.74 -14.19 -15.83
C ALA A 35 -4.05 -12.86 -16.16
N GLU A 36 -4.48 -11.76 -15.55
CA GLU A 36 -3.85 -10.44 -15.74
C GLU A 36 -2.42 -10.42 -15.20
N PHE A 37 -2.15 -11.03 -14.04
CA PHE A 37 -0.81 -11.13 -13.49
C PHE A 37 0.13 -11.88 -14.44
N VAL A 38 -0.30 -13.03 -14.97
CA VAL A 38 0.47 -13.78 -15.98
C VAL A 38 0.67 -12.95 -17.24
N ALA A 39 -0.38 -12.28 -17.72
CA ALA A 39 -0.33 -11.49 -18.93
C ALA A 39 0.65 -10.31 -18.84
N MET A 40 0.68 -9.63 -17.69
CA MET A 40 1.58 -8.51 -17.39
C MET A 40 3.03 -8.97 -17.16
N SER A 41 3.23 -10.14 -16.57
CA SER A 41 4.56 -10.69 -16.25
C SER A 41 5.19 -11.51 -17.38
N ARG A 42 4.57 -11.59 -18.56
CA ARG A 42 5.03 -12.44 -19.68
C ARG A 42 6.47 -12.17 -20.13
N ASN A 43 6.94 -10.93 -19.99
CA ASN A 43 8.29 -10.51 -20.38
C ASN A 43 9.21 -10.31 -19.15
N ALA A 44 8.79 -10.77 -17.97
CA ALA A 44 9.64 -10.71 -16.79
C ALA A 44 10.87 -11.61 -17.00
N ALA A 45 12.01 -11.19 -16.44
CA ALA A 45 13.19 -12.02 -16.40
C ALA A 45 12.89 -13.33 -15.65
N HIS A 46 13.55 -14.42 -16.05
CA HIS A 46 13.49 -15.65 -15.27
C HIS A 46 14.16 -15.42 -13.92
N VAL A 47 13.47 -15.81 -12.85
CA VAL A 47 13.96 -15.67 -11.48
C VAL A 47 14.17 -17.07 -10.91
N ASP A 48 15.38 -17.33 -10.40
CA ASP A 48 15.63 -18.48 -9.56
C ASP A 48 14.95 -18.24 -8.20
N ILE A 49 13.91 -19.02 -7.92
CA ILE A 49 13.06 -18.84 -6.74
C ILE A 49 13.80 -19.19 -5.44
N ASP A 50 14.73 -20.14 -5.49
CA ASP A 50 15.44 -20.57 -4.29
C ASP A 50 16.51 -19.54 -3.92
N ALA A 51 17.26 -19.03 -4.92
CA ALA A 51 18.20 -17.93 -4.72
C ALA A 51 17.49 -16.65 -4.24
N PHE A 52 16.37 -16.28 -4.88
CA PHE A 52 15.58 -15.11 -4.48
C PHE A 52 15.12 -15.20 -3.02
N ARG A 53 14.66 -16.38 -2.57
CA ARG A 53 14.24 -16.58 -1.18
C ARG A 53 15.39 -16.47 -0.20
N ALA A 54 16.55 -17.04 -0.51
CA ALA A 54 17.73 -16.92 0.32
C ALA A 54 18.17 -15.44 0.48
N ASP A 55 18.11 -14.66 -0.60
CA ASP A 55 18.42 -13.23 -0.56
C ASP A 55 17.43 -12.43 0.32
N GLN A 56 16.13 -12.75 0.25
CA GLN A 56 15.12 -12.11 1.09
C GLN A 56 15.32 -12.45 2.57
N GLU A 57 15.58 -13.71 2.90
CA GLU A 57 15.84 -14.14 4.28
C GLU A 57 17.06 -13.41 4.86
N ALA A 58 18.15 -13.37 4.10
CA ALA A 58 19.37 -12.66 4.50
C ALA A 58 19.16 -11.15 4.68
N ALA A 59 18.26 -10.54 3.90
CA ALA A 59 17.91 -9.12 4.03
C ALA A 59 16.97 -8.83 5.23
N LEU A 60 16.18 -9.81 5.66
CA LEU A 60 15.21 -9.70 6.76
C LEU A 60 15.82 -9.98 8.14
N ASP A 61 17.08 -10.43 8.23
CA ASP A 61 17.84 -10.61 9.46
C ASP A 61 18.14 -9.29 10.23
N GLN A 62 17.47 -8.20 9.86
CA GLN A 62 17.32 -7.00 10.69
C GLN A 62 16.24 -7.33 11.74
N GLU A 63 16.62 -7.49 13.01
CA GLU A 63 15.66 -7.66 14.11
C GLU A 63 14.48 -6.69 13.94
N PRO A 64 13.22 -7.15 14.11
CA PRO A 64 12.07 -6.26 14.09
C PRO A 64 12.31 -5.17 15.13
N ARG A 65 12.60 -3.96 14.67
CA ARG A 65 12.75 -2.82 15.59
C ARG A 65 11.39 -2.59 16.22
N ASP A 66 11.27 -2.94 17.50
CA ASP A 66 10.06 -2.65 18.27
C ASP A 66 9.88 -1.12 18.29
N PRO A 67 8.81 -0.57 17.71
CA PRO A 67 8.56 0.87 17.71
C PRO A 67 8.34 1.44 19.13
N TYR A 68 8.18 0.58 20.14
CA TYR A 68 7.84 0.91 21.52
C TYR A 68 8.94 0.54 22.52
N GLU A 69 10.12 0.07 22.08
CA GLU A 69 11.32 0.02 22.94
C GLU A 69 11.86 1.44 23.20
N GLN A 70 11.26 2.15 24.17
CA GLN A 70 11.82 3.34 24.83
C GLN A 70 11.41 3.38 26.30
#